data_AF-A0AAD9C0S5-F1
#
_entry.id   AF-A0AAD9C0S5-F1
#
_cell.length_a   1.000
_cell.length_b   1.000
_cell.length_c   1.000
_cell.angle_alpha   90.00
_cell.angle_beta   90.00
_cell.angle_gamma   90.00
#
_symmetry.space_group_name_H-M   'P 1'
#
loop_
_entity.id
_entity.type
_entity.pdbx_description
1 polymer ?
#
loop_
_entity_poly.entity_id
_entity_poly.type
_entity_poly.pdbx_seq_one_letter_code
_entity_poly.pdbx_strand_id
1 'polypeptide(L)'
;MSSPSTTHLTLPHWDGGSRKIRFIQLVNLTSFRLTDCSNKSPVVPLFLDIRTENHPRYHAKFAKKGFATKIHFSSAFRFHGLKVSTANNSLWFYSVQGLFRVAFEMYSKQEQLDVLENFQDVWKSQINDSPLKTSYSLSVQLDNAPSSSLQDTESRREMSQPQHRQFGRESMDVYSSETVDASADHDYCSFPKQTLQTEHSQLVVSTVREKLQSLDDKLSSETHSYTEQLETILLLLENIERYMNGI
;
A
#
# COMPACT_ATOMS: atom_id res chain seq x y z
N MET A 1 -21.10 18.80 -15.73
CA MET A 1 -19.99 18.00 -15.19
C MET A 1 -20.58 16.82 -14.43
N SER A 2 -20.23 15.59 -14.81
CA SER A 2 -20.71 14.40 -14.10
C SER A 2 -20.03 14.33 -12.73
N SER A 3 -20.80 14.21 -11.66
CA SER A 3 -20.25 13.94 -10.32
C SER A 3 -19.49 12.61 -10.36
N PRO A 4 -18.27 12.50 -9.80
CA PRO A 4 -17.57 11.22 -9.74
C PRO A 4 -18.43 10.22 -8.94
N SER A 5 -18.73 9.07 -9.55
CA SER A 5 -19.53 8.02 -8.94
C SER A 5 -18.86 7.56 -7.65
N THR A 6 -19.54 7.77 -6.53
CA THR A 6 -19.02 7.43 -5.20
C THR A 6 -19.41 6.00 -4.85
N THR A 7 -18.42 5.13 -4.70
CA THR A 7 -18.59 3.74 -4.29
C THR A 7 -18.61 3.65 -2.77
N HIS A 8 -19.74 3.18 -2.22
CA HIS A 8 -19.88 2.97 -0.78
C HIS A 8 -19.47 1.54 -0.41
N LEU A 9 -18.35 1.41 0.30
CA LEU A 9 -17.76 0.18 0.77
C LEU A 9 -18.29 -0.21 2.14
N THR A 10 -18.58 -1.49 2.30
CA THR A 10 -18.79 -2.11 3.62
C THR A 10 -17.60 -3.03 3.88
N LEU A 11 -16.78 -2.70 4.87
CA LEU A 11 -15.64 -3.54 5.22
C LEU A 11 -16.13 -4.87 5.81
N PRO A 12 -15.56 -6.02 5.40
CA PRO A 12 -15.86 -7.31 6.00
C PRO A 12 -15.45 -7.33 7.48
N HIS A 13 -16.05 -8.24 8.24
CA HIS A 13 -15.74 -8.48 9.64
C HIS A 13 -15.14 -9.87 9.80
N TRP A 14 -13.98 -9.93 10.45
CA TRP A 14 -13.49 -11.15 11.07
C TRP A 14 -14.21 -11.30 12.41
N ASP A 15 -14.79 -12.47 12.66
CA ASP A 15 -15.39 -12.77 13.96
C ASP A 15 -14.28 -13.18 14.94
N GLY A 16 -13.96 -12.28 15.87
CA GLY A 16 -12.94 -12.44 16.89
C GLY A 16 -13.55 -12.71 18.26
N GLY A 17 -14.58 -13.54 18.34
CA GLY A 17 -15.32 -13.84 19.57
C GLY A 17 -16.19 -12.66 20.01
N SER A 18 -15.87 -12.03 21.15
CA SER A 18 -16.63 -10.87 21.64
C SER A 18 -16.52 -9.62 20.76
N ARG A 19 -15.62 -9.60 19.76
CA ARG A 19 -15.36 -8.45 18.89
C ARG A 19 -15.39 -8.80 17.40
N LYS A 20 -16.08 -7.97 16.62
CA LYS A 20 -16.00 -7.96 15.14
C LYS A 20 -14.91 -7.00 14.69
N ILE A 21 -13.80 -7.52 14.22
CA ILE A 21 -12.66 -6.73 13.72
C ILE A 21 -12.83 -6.53 12.23
N ARG A 22 -12.79 -5.27 11.76
CA ARG A 22 -12.90 -4.98 10.32
C ARG A 22 -11.57 -5.28 9.65
N PHE A 23 -11.59 -5.74 8.40
CA PHE A 23 -10.35 -5.93 7.64
C PHE A 23 -10.47 -5.51 6.18
N ILE A 24 -9.31 -5.39 5.52
CA ILE A 24 -9.18 -5.40 4.07
C ILE A 24 -8.05 -6.35 3.68
N GLN A 25 -8.03 -6.76 2.42
CA GLN A 25 -6.96 -7.56 1.83
C GLN A 25 -6.08 -6.66 0.94
N LEU A 26 -4.85 -6.37 1.35
CA LEU A 26 -3.88 -5.61 0.55
C LEU A 26 -3.28 -6.53 -0.53
N VAL A 27 -3.47 -6.18 -1.80
CA VAL A 27 -3.00 -6.99 -2.94
C VAL A 27 -1.71 -6.42 -3.53
N ASN A 28 -1.59 -5.09 -3.62
CA ASN A 28 -0.36 -4.40 -3.99
C ASN A 28 -0.37 -2.96 -3.43
N LEU A 29 0.56 -2.10 -3.88
CA LEU A 29 0.71 -0.74 -3.34
C LEU A 29 -0.49 0.20 -3.58
N THR A 30 -1.37 -0.12 -4.52
CA THR A 30 -2.48 0.76 -4.97
C THR A 30 -3.85 0.09 -5.00
N SER A 31 -3.93 -1.22 -4.72
CA SER A 31 -5.17 -1.99 -4.81
C SER A 31 -5.42 -2.94 -3.63
N PHE A 32 -6.72 -3.19 -3.39
CA PHE A 32 -7.20 -4.02 -2.29
C PHE A 32 -8.42 -4.85 -2.69
N ARG A 33 -8.77 -5.78 -1.82
CA ARG A 33 -9.99 -6.59 -1.83
C ARG A 33 -10.73 -6.53 -0.50
N LEU A 34 -12.02 -6.80 -0.55
CA LEU A 34 -12.95 -6.94 0.58
C LEU A 34 -13.51 -8.37 0.69
N THR A 35 -13.24 -9.23 -0.29
CA THR A 35 -13.61 -10.66 -0.28
C THR A 35 -12.42 -11.53 0.11
N ASP A 36 -12.68 -12.62 0.84
CA ASP A 36 -11.63 -13.59 1.16
C ASP A 36 -11.27 -14.44 -0.06
N CYS A 37 -10.03 -14.31 -0.51
CA CYS A 37 -9.50 -15.07 -1.64
C CYS A 37 -9.17 -16.51 -1.26
N SER A 38 -9.90 -17.48 -1.83
CA SER A 38 -9.48 -18.89 -1.91
C SER A 38 -8.26 -19.12 -2.83
N ASN A 39 -7.78 -18.08 -3.50
CA ASN A 39 -6.79 -18.15 -4.57
C ASN A 39 -5.40 -17.77 -4.07
N LYS A 40 -4.39 -18.59 -4.44
CA LYS A 40 -3.00 -18.64 -3.94
C LYS A 40 -2.11 -17.39 -4.19
N SER A 41 -2.68 -16.21 -4.42
CA SER A 41 -1.92 -14.96 -4.52
C SER A 41 -1.42 -14.57 -3.12
N PRO A 42 -0.17 -14.08 -2.96
CA PRO A 42 0.22 -13.42 -1.73
C PRO A 42 -0.65 -12.17 -1.54
N VAL A 43 -1.36 -12.12 -0.41
CA VAL A 43 -2.29 -11.07 -0.03
C VAL A 43 -2.11 -10.83 1.46
N VAL A 44 -1.91 -9.58 1.87
CA VAL A 44 -1.67 -9.22 3.27
C VAL A 44 -2.97 -8.71 3.88
N PRO A 45 -3.62 -9.44 4.81
CA PRO A 45 -4.79 -8.94 5.50
C PRO A 45 -4.38 -7.84 6.48
N LEU A 46 -5.15 -6.75 6.46
CA LEU A 46 -4.92 -5.56 7.27
C LEU A 46 -6.15 -5.28 8.13
N PHE A 47 -5.95 -5.16 9.44
CA PHE A 47 -7.01 -5.12 10.44
C PHE A 47 -7.24 -3.70 10.96
N LEU A 48 -8.50 -3.29 11.04
CA LEU A 48 -8.95 -2.00 11.55
C LEU A 48 -9.60 -2.19 12.92
N ASP A 49 -8.94 -1.68 13.96
CA ASP A 49 -9.52 -1.55 15.30
C ASP A 49 -10.00 -0.11 15.55
N ILE A 50 -11.32 0.06 15.58
CA ILE A 50 -11.99 1.33 15.84
C ILE A 50 -11.70 1.92 17.23
N ARG A 51 -11.26 1.13 18.22
CA ARG A 51 -10.87 1.68 19.55
C ARG A 51 -9.69 2.63 19.45
N THR A 52 -8.83 2.41 18.45
CA THR A 52 -7.64 3.24 18.22
C THR A 52 -7.90 4.45 17.33
N GLU A 53 -9.11 4.66 16.81
CA GLU A 53 -9.45 5.72 15.84
C GLU A 53 -8.96 7.11 16.28
N ASN A 54 -9.05 7.42 17.58
CA ASN A 54 -8.63 8.70 18.18
C ASN A 54 -7.21 8.69 18.80
N HIS A 55 -6.38 7.68 18.51
CA HIS A 55 -5.05 7.49 19.13
C HIS A 55 -3.88 7.62 18.14
N PRO A 56 -3.68 8.78 17.48
CA PRO A 56 -2.66 8.97 16.43
C PRO A 56 -1.21 8.70 16.91
N ARG A 57 -0.91 8.89 18.20
CA ARG A 57 0.40 8.56 18.78
C ARG A 57 0.65 7.05 18.84
N TYR A 58 -0.37 6.23 19.12
CA TYR A 58 -0.26 4.76 19.13
C TYR A 58 -0.07 4.22 17.71
N HIS A 59 -0.83 4.75 16.76
CA HIS A 59 -0.65 4.48 15.34
C HIS A 59 0.78 4.74 14.88
N ALA A 60 1.30 5.95 15.13
CA ALA A 60 2.66 6.32 14.76
C ALA A 60 3.74 5.45 15.45
N LYS A 61 3.55 5.08 16.72
CA LYS A 61 4.42 4.16 17.48
C LYS A 61 4.58 2.81 16.78
N PHE A 62 3.48 2.23 16.30
CA PHE A 62 3.50 0.93 15.61
C PHE A 62 3.87 1.03 14.12
N ALA A 63 3.53 2.14 13.45
CA ALA A 63 3.85 2.35 12.04
C ALA A 63 5.35 2.56 11.78
N LYS A 64 6.05 3.24 12.69
CA LYS A 64 7.53 3.34 12.66
C LYS A 64 8.23 1.98 12.75
N LYS A 65 7.53 0.94 13.21
CA LYS A 65 8.02 -0.43 13.35
C LYS A 65 7.41 -1.39 12.31
N GLY A 66 6.64 -0.87 11.34
CA GLY A 66 5.98 -1.65 10.29
C GLY A 66 4.84 -2.56 10.75
N PHE A 67 4.27 -2.32 11.94
CA PHE A 67 3.11 -3.08 12.45
C PHE A 67 1.77 -2.36 12.25
N ALA A 68 1.81 -1.10 11.84
CA ALA A 68 0.64 -0.31 11.47
C ALA A 68 0.92 0.47 10.18
N THR A 69 -0.13 0.85 9.46
CA THR A 69 -0.02 1.65 8.25
C THR A 69 -1.22 2.58 8.09
N LYS A 70 -0.95 3.78 7.57
CA LYS A 70 -2.00 4.75 7.24
C LYS A 70 -2.39 4.59 5.77
N ILE A 71 -3.61 4.14 5.54
CA ILE A 71 -4.13 3.95 4.19
C ILE A 71 -4.89 5.18 3.78
N HIS A 72 -4.47 5.78 2.67
CA HIS A 72 -5.16 6.87 1.98
C HIS A 72 -5.99 6.27 0.85
N PHE A 73 -7.31 6.36 0.93
CA PHE A 73 -8.20 5.86 -0.10
C PHE A 73 -8.56 6.98 -1.09
N SER A 74 -8.70 6.61 -2.36
CA SER A 74 -9.27 7.50 -3.39
C SER A 74 -10.57 8.15 -2.92
N SER A 75 -10.80 9.40 -3.33
CA SER A 75 -12.03 10.14 -3.02
C SER A 75 -13.30 9.46 -3.52
N ALA A 76 -13.18 8.54 -4.49
CA ALA A 76 -14.26 7.69 -4.99
C ALA A 76 -14.81 6.70 -3.94
N PHE A 77 -14.07 6.37 -2.87
CA PHE A 77 -14.52 5.42 -1.85
C PHE A 77 -15.09 6.10 -0.59
N ARG A 78 -16.19 5.57 -0.08
CA ARG A 78 -16.77 5.91 1.23
C ARG A 78 -17.02 4.65 2.04
N PHE A 79 -17.09 4.77 3.37
CA PHE A 79 -17.15 3.61 4.27
C PHE A 79 -18.43 3.60 5.10
N HIS A 80 -19.19 2.52 5.04
CA HIS A 80 -20.35 2.32 5.90
C HIS A 80 -19.95 2.15 7.37
N GLY A 81 -20.58 2.94 8.24
CA GLY A 81 -20.37 2.86 9.69
C GLY A 81 -18.95 3.20 10.15
N LEU A 82 -18.21 4.05 9.42
CA LEU A 82 -16.97 4.71 9.86
C LEU A 82 -17.10 6.22 9.61
N LYS A 83 -16.57 7.06 10.51
CA LYS A 83 -16.67 8.52 10.42
C LYS A 83 -15.42 9.14 9.79
N VAL A 84 -15.17 8.80 8.52
CA VAL A 84 -14.01 9.31 7.77
C VAL A 84 -14.33 10.68 7.15
N SER A 85 -13.43 11.65 7.31
CA SER A 85 -13.57 12.98 6.71
C SER A 85 -13.52 12.92 5.18
N THR A 86 -14.41 13.63 4.51
CA THR A 86 -14.42 13.77 3.04
C THR A 86 -13.15 14.44 2.50
N ALA A 87 -12.52 15.32 3.28
CA ALA A 87 -11.27 16.00 2.95
C ALA A 87 -10.02 15.15 3.24
N ASN A 88 -10.13 14.15 4.13
CA ASN A 88 -9.03 13.26 4.49
C ASN A 88 -9.55 11.83 4.60
N ASN A 89 -9.70 11.18 3.44
CA ASN A 89 -10.20 9.81 3.32
C ASN A 89 -9.12 8.79 3.70
N SER A 90 -8.67 8.81 4.96
CA SER A 90 -7.65 7.88 5.46
C SER A 90 -8.03 7.19 6.76
N LEU A 91 -7.57 5.95 6.88
CA LEU A 91 -7.80 5.06 8.01
C LEU A 91 -6.47 4.39 8.40
N TRP A 92 -6.34 4.04 9.67
CA TRP A 92 -5.21 3.26 10.17
C TRP A 92 -5.56 1.78 10.21
N PHE A 93 -4.64 0.95 9.74
CA PHE A 93 -4.73 -0.50 9.80
C PHE A 93 -3.46 -1.09 10.41
N TYR A 94 -3.58 -2.32 10.89
CA TYR A 94 -2.52 -3.09 11.51
C TYR A 94 -2.25 -4.38 10.73
N SER A 95 -1.00 -4.85 10.75
CA SER A 95 -0.72 -6.26 10.46
C SER A 95 -1.27 -7.13 11.60
N VAL A 96 -1.31 -8.44 11.43
CA VAL A 96 -1.71 -9.35 12.52
C VAL A 96 -0.84 -9.18 13.77
N GLN A 97 0.49 -9.01 13.63
CA GLN A 97 1.35 -8.78 14.81
C GLN A 97 1.13 -7.38 15.44
N GLY A 98 0.67 -6.40 14.65
CA GLY A 98 0.23 -5.10 15.16
C GLY A 98 -1.07 -5.17 15.95
N LEU A 99 -2.05 -5.90 15.43
CA LEU A 99 -3.33 -6.17 16.11
C LEU A 99 -3.10 -6.83 17.47
N PHE A 100 -2.24 -7.86 17.53
CA PHE A 100 -1.84 -8.51 18.78
C PHE A 100 -1.27 -7.51 19.79
N ARG A 101 -0.37 -6.62 19.38
CA ARG A 101 0.23 -5.62 20.28
C ARG A 101 -0.79 -4.60 20.80
N VAL A 102 -1.71 -4.15 19.94
CA VAL A 102 -2.79 -3.25 20.34
C VAL A 102 -3.73 -3.95 21.33
N ALA A 103 -4.14 -5.18 21.05
CA ALA A 103 -5.01 -5.95 21.94
C ALA A 103 -4.37 -6.16 23.32
N PHE A 104 -3.10 -6.59 23.38
CA PHE A 104 -2.42 -6.81 24.65
C PHE A 104 -2.05 -5.52 25.40
N GLU A 105 -2.00 -4.35 24.73
CA GLU A 105 -1.80 -3.04 25.36
C GLU A 105 -3.12 -2.37 25.81
N MET A 106 -4.26 -2.68 25.17
CA MET A 106 -5.52 -1.90 25.31
C MET A 106 -6.78 -2.69 25.67
N TYR A 107 -6.81 -4.02 25.52
CA TYR A 107 -8.02 -4.83 25.68
C TYR A 107 -8.13 -5.46 27.08
N SER A 108 -9.33 -5.94 27.44
CA SER A 108 -9.52 -6.75 28.65
C SER A 108 -8.89 -8.15 28.50
N LYS A 109 -8.63 -8.86 29.61
CA LYS A 109 -8.02 -10.21 29.57
C LYS A 109 -8.82 -11.21 28.72
N GLN A 110 -10.15 -11.14 28.75
CA GLN A 110 -11.00 -12.00 27.92
C GLN A 110 -10.84 -11.64 26.44
N GLU A 111 -10.91 -10.36 26.09
CA GLU A 111 -10.73 -9.90 24.72
C GLU A 111 -9.31 -10.18 24.16
N GLN A 112 -8.28 -10.22 25.02
CA GLN A 112 -6.94 -10.67 24.65
C GLN A 112 -6.89 -12.16 24.32
N LEU A 113 -7.60 -12.98 25.10
CA LEU A 113 -7.76 -14.42 24.82
C LEU A 113 -8.54 -14.65 23.53
N ASP A 114 -9.68 -13.98 23.34
CA ASP A 114 -10.49 -14.07 22.12
C ASP A 114 -9.64 -13.73 20.87
N VAL A 115 -8.82 -12.68 20.92
CA VAL A 115 -7.91 -12.33 19.81
C VAL A 115 -6.84 -13.41 19.60
N LEU A 116 -6.29 -13.98 20.68
CA LEU A 116 -5.30 -15.05 20.59
C LEU A 116 -5.87 -16.31 19.92
N GLU A 117 -7.05 -16.76 20.34
CA GLU A 117 -7.69 -17.97 19.81
C GLU A 117 -8.09 -17.82 18.34
N ASN A 118 -8.61 -16.64 17.93
CA ASN A 118 -9.13 -16.42 16.58
C ASN A 118 -8.09 -15.97 15.54
N PHE A 119 -6.95 -15.39 15.96
CA PHE A 119 -5.93 -14.85 15.04
C PHE A 119 -4.58 -15.58 15.10
N GLN A 120 -4.40 -16.58 15.96
CA GLN A 120 -3.14 -17.33 16.06
C GLN A 120 -2.67 -17.93 14.73
N ASP A 121 -3.56 -18.47 13.89
CA ASP A 121 -3.17 -19.16 12.66
C ASP A 121 -2.84 -18.18 11.54
N VAL A 122 -3.56 -17.05 11.48
CA VAL A 122 -3.19 -15.89 10.66
C VAL A 122 -1.79 -15.40 11.05
N TRP A 123 -1.51 -15.28 12.35
CA TRP A 123 -0.20 -14.86 12.84
C TRP A 123 0.92 -15.85 12.51
N LYS A 124 0.69 -17.16 12.69
CA LYS A 124 1.64 -18.21 12.27
C LYS A 124 1.95 -18.14 10.77
N SER A 125 0.93 -17.93 9.93
CA SER A 125 1.09 -17.84 8.47
C SER A 125 1.92 -16.63 8.01
N GLN A 126 1.89 -15.54 8.78
CA GLN A 126 2.54 -14.25 8.46
C GLN A 126 3.75 -13.95 9.36
N ILE A 127 4.29 -14.96 10.05
CA ILE A 127 5.37 -14.75 11.03
C ILE A 127 6.65 -14.19 10.38
N ASN A 128 6.86 -14.48 9.10
CA ASN A 128 8.00 -14.05 8.29
C ASN A 128 7.65 -12.93 7.29
N ASP A 129 6.46 -12.33 7.38
CA ASP A 129 6.05 -11.26 6.47
C ASP A 129 6.92 -10.02 6.63
N SER A 130 7.17 -9.34 5.51
CA SER A 130 7.91 -8.07 5.51
C SER A 130 7.14 -6.98 6.28
N PRO A 131 7.83 -6.09 7.02
CA PRO A 131 7.18 -4.99 7.72
C PRO A 131 6.37 -4.09 6.78
N LEU A 132 5.21 -3.61 7.25
CA LEU A 132 4.36 -2.71 6.47
C LEU A 132 5.04 -1.36 6.20
N LYS A 133 4.76 -0.77 5.03
CA LYS A 133 5.09 0.64 4.78
C LYS A 133 4.26 1.53 5.71
N THR A 134 4.80 2.67 6.12
CA THR A 134 4.11 3.64 7.00
C THR A 134 2.78 4.13 6.42
N SER A 135 2.65 4.17 5.09
CA SER A 135 1.40 4.48 4.40
C SER A 135 1.28 3.80 3.03
N TYR A 136 0.03 3.66 2.57
CA TYR A 136 -0.35 3.21 1.21
C TYR A 136 -1.41 4.15 0.62
N SER A 137 -1.49 4.22 -0.71
CA SER A 137 -2.45 5.05 -1.44
C SER A 137 -3.30 4.17 -2.36
N LEU A 138 -4.49 3.80 -1.92
CA LEU A 138 -5.34 2.81 -2.57
C LEU A 138 -6.44 3.46 -3.42
N SER A 139 -6.43 3.15 -4.72
CA SER A 139 -7.37 3.69 -5.71
C SER A 139 -8.21 2.63 -6.42
N VAL A 140 -7.85 1.35 -6.33
CA VAL A 140 -8.52 0.25 -7.05
C VAL A 140 -9.04 -0.81 -6.07
N GLN A 141 -10.34 -1.07 -6.10
CA GLN A 141 -10.94 -2.24 -5.45
C GLN A 141 -11.08 -3.36 -6.49
N LEU A 142 -10.45 -4.51 -6.24
CA LEU A 142 -10.40 -5.61 -7.22
C LEU A 142 -11.61 -6.56 -7.16
N ASP A 143 -12.45 -6.52 -6.13
CA ASP A 143 -13.66 -7.37 -6.05
C ASP A 143 -14.72 -7.00 -7.11
N ASN A 144 -14.67 -5.76 -7.63
CA ASN A 144 -15.66 -5.23 -8.56
C ASN A 144 -15.26 -5.40 -10.03
N ALA A 145 -14.15 -6.10 -10.33
CA ALA A 145 -13.83 -6.46 -11.71
C ALA A 145 -14.92 -7.44 -12.21
N PRO A 146 -15.74 -7.08 -13.21
CA PRO A 146 -16.66 -8.05 -13.80
C PRO A 146 -15.81 -9.20 -14.34
N SER A 147 -16.13 -10.42 -13.94
CA SER A 147 -15.51 -11.60 -14.55
C SER A 147 -15.86 -11.56 -16.03
N SER A 148 -14.86 -11.33 -16.87
CA SER A 148 -14.99 -11.41 -18.34
C SER A 148 -15.15 -12.86 -18.73
N SER A 149 -16.34 -13.40 -18.45
CA SER A 149 -16.83 -14.62 -19.07
C SER A 149 -16.82 -14.42 -20.57
N LEU A 150 -16.11 -15.32 -21.25
CA LEU A 150 -15.95 -15.34 -22.69
C LEU A 150 -17.33 -15.36 -23.38
N GLN A 151 -17.65 -14.30 -24.12
CA GLN A 151 -18.40 -14.41 -25.37
C GLN A 151 -17.80 -13.45 -26.40
N ASP A 152 -17.25 -14.04 -27.46
CA ASP A 152 -16.92 -13.31 -28.68
C ASP A 152 -18.17 -12.68 -29.29
N THR A 153 -18.03 -11.47 -29.82
CA THR A 153 -18.48 -11.15 -31.18
C THR A 153 -17.67 -9.93 -31.66
N GLU A 154 -17.15 -10.02 -32.87
CA GLU A 154 -16.34 -8.98 -33.51
C GLU A 154 -17.12 -7.67 -33.71
N SER A 155 -16.46 -6.53 -33.50
CA SER A 155 -16.47 -5.48 -34.53
C SER A 155 -15.31 -4.50 -34.41
N ARG A 156 -14.34 -4.69 -35.32
CA ARG A 156 -13.74 -3.63 -36.16
C ARG A 156 -13.03 -2.43 -35.49
N ARG A 157 -11.70 -2.47 -35.62
CA ARG A 157 -10.74 -1.36 -35.77
C ARG A 157 -11.35 0.04 -35.98
N GLU A 158 -10.82 1.02 -35.25
CA GLU A 158 -10.22 2.19 -35.89
C GLU A 158 -9.13 2.83 -35.01
N MET A 159 -7.99 3.16 -35.63
CA MET A 159 -6.88 3.85 -34.98
C MET A 159 -7.13 5.36 -35.01
N SER A 160 -6.78 6.07 -33.94
CA SER A 160 -6.42 7.49 -34.00
C SER A 160 -5.51 7.86 -32.84
N GLN A 161 -4.31 8.36 -33.18
CA GLN A 161 -3.25 8.77 -32.25
C GLN A 161 -3.47 10.22 -31.73
N PRO A 162 -2.65 10.73 -30.80
CA PRO A 162 -3.05 11.81 -29.90
C PRO A 162 -2.95 13.22 -30.50
N GLN A 163 -3.72 14.15 -29.95
CA GLN A 163 -3.52 15.58 -30.18
C GLN A 163 -2.85 16.27 -28.99
N HIS A 164 -1.61 16.70 -29.23
CA HIS A 164 -0.82 17.55 -28.37
C HIS A 164 -1.05 19.02 -28.76
N ARG A 165 -1.46 19.89 -27.83
CA ARG A 165 -1.34 21.36 -27.98
C ARG A 165 -1.01 22.03 -26.65
N GLN A 166 -0.13 23.02 -26.73
CA GLN A 166 0.41 23.80 -25.62
C GLN A 166 -0.19 25.23 -25.57
N PHE A 167 0.22 25.97 -24.53
CA PHE A 167 0.41 27.43 -24.40
C PHE A 167 -0.69 28.36 -23.81
N GLY A 168 -0.24 29.14 -22.81
CA GLY A 168 -0.78 30.43 -22.36
C GLY A 168 -1.63 30.39 -21.07
N ARG A 169 -1.43 31.25 -20.06
CA ARG A 169 -0.35 32.22 -19.75
C ARG A 169 -0.32 32.52 -18.23
N GLU A 170 0.80 33.08 -17.77
CA GLU A 170 1.20 33.52 -16.42
C GLU A 170 0.19 34.37 -15.60
N SER A 171 0.32 34.30 -14.27
CA SER A 171 0.44 35.51 -13.42
C SER A 171 1.21 35.18 -12.13
N MET A 172 1.90 36.18 -11.55
CA MET A 172 2.90 36.07 -10.49
C MET A 172 2.75 37.25 -9.51
N ASP A 173 2.89 36.99 -8.20
CA ASP A 173 3.43 37.88 -7.12
C ASP A 173 3.10 37.20 -5.74
N VAL A 174 3.95 37.06 -4.70
CA VAL A 174 5.06 37.87 -4.12
C VAL A 174 4.51 39.00 -3.20
N TYR A 175 4.95 39.30 -1.96
CA TYR A 175 6.17 39.02 -1.17
C TYR A 175 5.87 38.64 0.33
N SER A 176 6.94 38.26 1.05
CA SER A 176 7.10 37.89 2.48
C SER A 176 6.93 39.02 3.53
N SER A 177 6.84 38.66 4.83
CA SER A 177 7.64 39.30 5.90
C SER A 177 7.74 38.44 7.18
N GLU A 178 8.82 38.62 7.94
CA GLU A 178 9.28 37.82 9.09
C GLU A 178 9.00 38.45 10.48
N THR A 179 9.55 37.79 11.53
CA THR A 179 9.84 38.21 12.94
C THR A 179 8.81 37.85 14.02
N VAL A 180 9.15 37.47 15.28
CA VAL A 180 10.43 37.03 15.92
C VAL A 180 10.14 36.21 17.22
N ASP A 181 11.12 35.42 17.68
CA ASP A 181 11.34 34.73 18.99
C ASP A 181 10.21 34.39 20.00
N ALA A 182 10.27 33.16 20.57
CA ALA A 182 10.92 32.95 21.88
C ALA A 182 10.98 31.47 22.37
N SER A 183 12.18 31.04 22.78
CA SER A 183 12.49 30.18 23.96
C SER A 183 11.87 28.77 24.11
N ALA A 184 12.68 27.72 23.85
CA ALA A 184 13.25 26.81 24.88
C ALA A 184 13.82 25.51 24.27
N ASP A 185 15.14 25.32 24.32
CA ASP A 185 15.83 24.12 23.77
C ASP A 185 15.67 22.87 24.64
N HIS A 186 15.22 21.78 24.03
CA HIS A 186 15.34 20.40 24.53
C HIS A 186 15.81 19.45 23.41
N ASP A 187 17.01 19.71 22.87
CA ASP A 187 17.58 18.94 21.77
C ASP A 187 18.28 17.66 22.29
N TYR A 188 17.51 16.57 22.43
CA TYR A 188 18.03 15.27 22.93
C TYR A 188 18.03 14.14 21.89
N CYS A 189 17.68 14.40 20.62
CA CYS A 189 17.54 13.37 19.57
C CYS A 189 17.87 13.87 18.15
N SER A 190 18.96 14.61 17.98
CA SER A 190 19.50 14.98 16.66
C SER A 190 20.24 13.80 15.99
N PHE A 191 19.48 12.84 15.44
CA PHE A 191 20.05 11.79 14.57
C PHE A 191 20.40 12.37 13.18
N PRO A 192 21.59 12.08 12.62
CA PRO A 192 21.97 12.60 11.32
C PRO A 192 21.10 12.02 10.21
N LYS A 193 20.39 12.88 9.47
CA LYS A 193 19.45 12.51 8.39
C LYS A 193 20.11 11.77 7.21
N GLN A 194 21.45 11.72 7.14
CA GLN A 194 22.21 11.11 6.05
C GLN A 194 22.26 9.56 6.10
N THR A 195 22.21 8.93 7.27
CA THR A 195 22.33 7.45 7.37
C THR A 195 21.13 6.75 6.74
N LEU A 196 19.91 7.18 7.06
CA LEU A 196 18.67 6.54 6.61
C LEU A 196 18.47 6.56 5.08
N GLN A 197 18.90 7.62 4.39
CA GLN A 197 18.87 7.64 2.92
C GLN A 197 19.91 6.70 2.32
N THR A 198 21.09 6.60 2.95
CA THR A 198 22.19 5.75 2.49
C THR A 198 21.85 4.26 2.65
N GLU A 199 21.27 3.89 3.80
CA GLU A 199 20.80 2.52 4.08
C GLU A 199 19.67 2.08 3.12
N HIS A 200 18.68 2.94 2.87
CA HIS A 200 17.61 2.63 1.92
C HIS A 200 18.14 2.51 0.49
N SER A 201 19.07 3.36 0.08
CA SER A 201 19.74 3.27 -1.23
C SER A 201 20.51 1.94 -1.38
N GLN A 202 21.29 1.56 -0.37
CA GLN A 202 22.03 0.29 -0.35
C GLN A 202 21.11 -0.93 -0.42
N LEU A 203 19.97 -0.92 0.29
CA LEU A 203 18.98 -2.00 0.25
C LEU A 203 18.30 -2.13 -1.13
N VAL A 204 18.00 -1.02 -1.79
CA VAL A 204 17.45 -1.04 -3.17
C VAL A 204 18.50 -1.58 -4.15
N VAL A 205 19.76 -1.13 -4.04
CA VAL A 205 20.87 -1.58 -4.90
C VAL A 205 21.16 -3.08 -4.71
N SER A 206 21.15 -3.59 -3.47
CA SER A 206 21.34 -5.03 -3.23
C SER A 206 20.19 -5.86 -3.78
N THR A 207 18.94 -5.41 -3.58
CA THR A 207 17.75 -6.10 -4.12
C THR A 207 17.76 -6.15 -5.65
N VAL A 208 18.11 -5.04 -6.32
CA VAL A 208 18.24 -4.99 -7.79
C VAL A 208 19.32 -5.95 -8.28
N ARG A 209 20.48 -5.99 -7.60
CA ARG A 209 21.58 -6.91 -7.93
C ARG A 209 21.17 -8.38 -7.76
N GLU A 210 20.46 -8.72 -6.69
CA GLU A 210 19.95 -10.08 -6.46
C GLU A 210 18.97 -10.52 -7.55
N LYS A 211 18.07 -9.62 -8.00
CA LYS A 211 17.13 -9.92 -9.10
C LYS A 211 17.83 -10.06 -10.45
N LEU A 212 18.88 -9.30 -10.71
CA LEU A 212 19.71 -9.48 -11.91
C LEU A 212 20.46 -10.81 -11.89
N GLN A 213 21.06 -11.19 -10.74
CA GLN A 213 21.72 -12.50 -10.61
C GLN A 213 20.73 -13.66 -10.82
N SER A 214 19.55 -13.60 -10.20
CA SER A 214 18.52 -14.62 -10.38
C SER A 214 17.97 -14.70 -11.82
N LEU A 215 18.14 -13.64 -12.64
CA LEU A 215 17.83 -13.66 -14.07
C LEU A 215 18.95 -14.35 -14.86
N ASP A 216 20.20 -14.00 -14.58
CA ASP A 216 21.41 -14.61 -15.16
C ASP A 216 21.48 -16.13 -14.90
N ASP A 217 21.19 -16.55 -13.67
CA ASP A 217 21.14 -17.97 -13.27
C ASP A 217 20.07 -18.76 -14.07
N LYS A 218 18.94 -18.12 -14.42
CA LYS A 218 17.86 -18.73 -15.23
C LYS A 218 18.25 -18.81 -16.70
N LEU A 219 18.80 -17.73 -17.25
CA LEU A 219 19.31 -17.71 -18.62
C LEU A 219 20.44 -18.72 -18.83
N SER A 220 21.23 -18.98 -17.79
CA SER A 220 22.32 -19.97 -17.78
C SER A 220 21.85 -21.42 -17.64
N SER A 221 20.62 -21.66 -17.15
CA SER A 221 20.12 -23.01 -16.86
C SER A 221 19.09 -23.56 -17.85
N GLU A 222 18.41 -22.69 -18.62
CA GLU A 222 17.39 -23.11 -19.59
C GLU A 222 17.90 -23.14 -21.04
N THR A 223 17.99 -24.34 -21.61
CA THR A 223 18.19 -24.54 -23.05
C THR A 223 16.85 -24.87 -23.72
N HIS A 224 16.39 -23.96 -24.60
CA HIS A 224 15.33 -24.05 -25.64
C HIS A 224 14.05 -23.21 -25.45
N SER A 225 13.76 -22.41 -26.49
CA SER A 225 12.43 -21.97 -26.95
C SER A 225 11.61 -20.96 -26.14
N TYR A 226 12.21 -19.85 -25.72
CA TYR A 226 11.50 -18.67 -25.19
C TYR A 226 11.85 -17.36 -25.93
N THR A 227 11.99 -17.40 -27.26
CA THR A 227 12.47 -16.26 -28.06
C THR A 227 11.67 -14.98 -27.84
N GLU A 228 10.34 -15.04 -27.84
CA GLU A 228 9.48 -13.87 -27.62
C GLU A 228 9.61 -13.27 -26.20
N GLN A 229 9.78 -14.12 -25.17
CA GLN A 229 10.09 -13.63 -23.82
C GLN A 229 11.49 -13.02 -23.74
N LEU A 230 12.49 -13.60 -24.41
CA LEU A 230 13.85 -13.07 -24.46
C LEU A 230 13.92 -11.72 -25.17
N GLU A 231 13.21 -11.54 -26.29
CA GLU A 231 13.05 -10.25 -26.97
C GLU A 231 12.38 -9.21 -26.05
N THR A 232 11.34 -9.62 -25.31
CA THR A 232 10.67 -8.76 -24.32
C THR A 232 11.60 -8.38 -23.17
N ILE A 233 12.39 -9.32 -22.64
CA ILE A 233 13.37 -9.08 -21.57
C ILE A 233 14.46 -8.13 -22.07
N LEU A 234 14.97 -8.34 -23.29
CA LEU A 234 15.97 -7.46 -23.91
C LEU A 234 15.45 -6.03 -24.05
N LEU A 235 14.23 -5.85 -24.56
CA LEU A 235 13.58 -4.53 -24.66
C LEU A 235 13.42 -3.86 -23.29
N LEU A 236 13.09 -4.61 -22.24
CA LEU A 236 13.01 -4.06 -20.88
C LEU A 236 14.38 -3.65 -20.33
N LEU A 237 15.42 -4.44 -20.57
CA LEU A 237 16.80 -4.11 -20.17
C LEU A 237 17.31 -2.86 -20.90
N GLU A 238 17.08 -2.72 -22.21
CA GLU A 238 17.41 -1.51 -22.97
C GLU A 238 16.71 -0.26 -22.43
N ASN A 239 15.42 -0.37 -22.06
CA ASN A 239 14.68 0.77 -21.49
C ASN A 239 15.19 1.14 -20.09
N ILE A 240 15.63 0.16 -19.29
CA ILE A 240 16.29 0.41 -17.99
C ILE A 240 17.64 1.09 -18.20
N GLU A 241 18.43 0.65 -19.19
CA GLU A 241 19.71 1.28 -19.53
C GLU A 241 19.54 2.73 -20.02
N ARG A 242 18.60 2.99 -20.92
CA ARG A 242 18.27 4.36 -21.37
C ARG A 242 17.85 5.26 -20.21
N TYR A 243 16.97 4.75 -19.32
CA TYR A 243 16.56 5.45 -18.11
C TYR A 243 17.73 5.78 -17.17
N MET A 244 18.68 4.86 -16.97
CA MET A 244 19.88 5.10 -16.17
C MET A 244 20.85 6.11 -16.84
N ASN A 245 20.93 6.10 -18.17
CA ASN A 245 21.76 7.00 -18.96
C ASN A 245 21.11 8.37 -19.23
N GLY A 246 19.85 8.57 -18.83
CA GLY A 246 19.12 9.84 -18.98
C GLY A 246 18.61 10.13 -20.40
N ILE A 247 18.29 9.09 -21.17
CA ILE A 247 17.80 9.14 -22.57
C ILE A 247 16.33 8.72 -22.63
#